data_AF-F4GSS0-F1
#
_entry.id   AF-F4GSS0-F1
#
_cell.length_a   1.000
_cell.length_b   1.000
_cell.length_c   1.000
_cell.angle_alpha   90.00
_cell.angle_beta   90.00
_cell.angle_gamma   90.00
#
_symmetry.space_group_name_H-M   'P 1'
#
loop_
_entity.id
_entity.type
_entity.pdbx_description
1 polymer ?
#
loop_
_entity_poly.entity_id
_entity_poly.type
_entity_poly.pdbx_seq_one_letter_code
_entity_poly.pdbx_strand_id
1 'polypeptide(L)'
;MTLALPFFKSGLTKWDGFLSLSPAASFLFQEEFKLHVFGQVYHLPAPDLLAFATGTAEIILPILLVLGLATRLSALGLLGMTAVIQLIVPDGWANFHLPWAAIAIALIALGPGKLSLDHWVHKFLEHDQTPA
;
A
#
# COMPACT_ATOMS: atom_id res chain seq x y z
N MET A 1 -11.72 4.05 1.33
CA MET A 1 -11.00 5.26 1.80
C MET A 1 -10.13 4.98 3.02
N THR A 2 -10.67 4.33 4.07
CA THR A 2 -9.98 4.08 5.34
C THR A 2 -8.59 3.43 5.20
N LEU A 3 -8.46 2.40 4.35
CA LEU A 3 -7.16 1.76 4.09
C LEU A 3 -6.22 2.65 3.24
N ALA A 4 -6.73 3.31 2.20
CA ALA A 4 -5.91 4.04 1.23
C ALA A 4 -5.29 5.33 1.79
N LEU A 5 -6.05 6.07 2.61
CA LEU A 5 -5.68 7.41 3.06
C LEU A 5 -4.37 7.50 3.86
N PRO A 6 -4.08 6.64 4.87
CA PRO A 6 -2.84 6.73 5.62
C PRO A 6 -1.60 6.50 4.74
N PHE A 7 -1.64 5.52 3.83
CA PHE A 7 -0.56 5.26 2.88
C PHE A 7 -0.35 6.44 1.94
N PHE A 8 -1.44 6.98 1.37
CA PHE A 8 -1.33 8.13 0.45
C PHE A 8 -0.71 9.35 1.13
N LYS A 9 -1.15 9.69 2.35
CA LYS A 9 -0.57 10.80 3.12
C LYS A 9 0.91 10.55 3.45
N SER A 10 1.27 9.32 3.81
CA SER A 10 2.64 8.89 4.07
C SER A 10 3.53 8.98 2.82
N GLY A 11 3.00 8.62 1.64
CA GLY A 11 3.73 8.70 0.37
C GLY A 11 4.01 10.14 -0.04
N LEU A 12 3.06 11.06 0.18
CA LEU A 12 3.22 12.47 -0.21
C LEU A 12 4.37 13.18 0.53
N THR A 13 4.77 12.70 1.71
CA THR A 13 5.89 13.28 2.48
C THR A 13 7.27 12.76 2.05
N LYS A 14 7.32 11.71 1.22
CA LYS A 14 8.58 11.06 0.83
C LYS A 14 9.28 11.71 -0.36
N TRP A 15 8.64 12.66 -1.01
CA TRP A 15 9.12 13.26 -2.25
C TRP A 15 9.47 14.74 -2.06
N ASP A 16 10.60 15.14 -2.64
CA ASP A 16 11.06 16.54 -2.72
C ASP A 16 11.46 16.84 -4.18
N GLY A 17 10.48 16.69 -5.08
CA GLY A 17 10.67 16.81 -6.53
C GLY A 17 10.26 15.56 -7.30
N PHE A 18 10.41 15.59 -8.64
CA PHE A 18 10.06 14.46 -9.49
C PHE A 18 11.07 13.32 -9.31
N LEU A 19 10.59 12.19 -8.75
CA LEU A 19 11.39 11.00 -8.47
C LEU A 19 12.62 11.27 -7.57
N SER A 20 12.56 12.31 -6.74
CA SER A 20 13.59 12.66 -5.79
C SER A 20 13.08 12.46 -4.37
N LEU A 21 13.75 11.62 -3.59
CA LEU A 21 13.39 11.38 -2.20
C LEU A 21 13.68 12.62 -1.36
N SER A 22 12.79 12.93 -0.42
CA SER A 22 13.04 13.99 0.54
C SER A 22 14.21 13.61 1.47
N PRO A 23 14.99 14.59 1.98
CA PRO A 23 16.04 14.32 2.94
C PRO A 23 15.51 13.61 4.20
N ALA A 24 14.30 13.97 4.64
CA ALA A 24 13.63 13.34 5.77
C ALA A 24 13.31 11.87 5.51
N ALA A 25 12.80 11.52 4.32
CA ALA A 25 12.53 10.12 3.98
C ALA A 25 13.83 9.31 3.89
N SER A 26 14.87 9.88 3.28
CA SER A 26 16.18 9.21 3.18
C SER A 26 16.75 8.94 4.58
N PHE A 27 16.73 9.94 5.47
CA PHE A 27 17.16 9.80 6.86
C PHE A 27 16.36 8.73 7.61
N LEU A 28 15.02 8.75 7.50
CA LEU A 28 14.17 7.76 8.16
C LEU A 28 14.53 6.34 7.75
N PHE A 29 14.74 6.07 6.46
CA PHE A 29 15.06 4.72 6.00
C PHE A 29 16.49 4.28 6.34
N GLN A 30 17.45 5.19 6.33
CA GLN A 30 18.86 4.88 6.61
C GLN A 30 19.12 4.69 8.11
N GLU A 31 18.57 5.59 8.93
CA GLU A 31 18.96 5.72 10.33
C GLU A 31 17.89 5.23 11.30
N GLU A 32 16.62 5.57 11.07
CA GLU A 32 15.54 5.36 12.06
C GLU A 32 14.82 4.02 11.88
N PHE A 33 14.45 3.66 10.65
CA PHE A 33 13.69 2.45 10.40
C PHE A 33 14.57 1.21 10.54
N LYS A 34 14.15 0.33 11.45
CA LYS A 34 14.79 -0.96 11.72
C LYS A 34 13.76 -2.08 11.62
N LEU A 35 14.21 -3.27 11.27
CA LEU A 35 13.39 -4.48 11.32
C LEU A 35 13.49 -5.11 12.71
N HIS A 36 12.35 -5.32 13.36
CA HIS A 36 12.20 -6.03 14.60
C HIS A 36 11.77 -7.46 14.31
N VAL A 37 12.71 -8.40 14.36
CA VAL A 37 12.47 -9.81 13.99
C VAL A 37 13.04 -10.71 15.08
N PHE A 38 12.20 -11.57 15.65
CA PHE A 38 12.55 -12.50 16.74
C PHE A 38 13.26 -11.84 17.94
N GLY A 39 12.83 -10.63 18.32
CA GLY A 39 13.41 -9.86 19.42
C GLY A 39 14.76 -9.21 19.11
N GLN A 40 15.24 -9.31 17.87
CA GLN A 40 16.44 -8.65 17.38
C GLN A 40 16.07 -7.47 16.49
N VAL A 41 17.00 -6.51 16.39
CA VAL A 41 16.83 -5.26 15.63
C VAL A 41 17.88 -5.21 14.52
N TYR A 42 17.44 -5.08 13.27
CA TYR A 42 18.30 -5.04 12.08
C TYR A 42 18.10 -3.75 11.30
N HIS A 43 19.17 -3.25 10.67
CA HIS A 43 19.04 -2.19 9.68
C HIS A 43 18.29 -2.70 8.45
N LEU A 44 17.58 -1.81 7.78
CA LEU A 44 16.95 -2.12 6.50
C LEU A 44 18.02 -2.42 5.44
N PRO A 45 17.88 -3.52 4.67
CA PRO A 45 18.76 -3.76 3.52
C PRO A 45 18.44 -2.76 2.40
N ALA A 46 19.46 -2.17 1.78
CA ALA A 46 19.31 -1.20 0.69
C ALA A 46 18.25 -0.10 1.01
N PRO A 47 18.47 0.71 2.06
CA PRO A 47 17.47 1.64 2.58
C PRO A 47 16.95 2.63 1.53
N ASP A 48 17.81 3.12 0.62
CA ASP A 48 17.41 4.06 -0.44
C ASP A 48 16.46 3.41 -1.46
N LEU A 49 16.72 2.16 -1.82
CA LEU A 49 15.85 1.40 -2.72
C LEU A 49 14.49 1.17 -2.06
N LEU A 50 14.47 0.82 -0.77
CA LEU A 50 13.23 0.63 -0.02
C LEU A 50 12.48 1.95 0.16
N ALA A 51 13.16 3.06 0.42
CA ALA A 51 12.55 4.39 0.50
C ALA A 51 11.85 4.76 -0.81
N PHE A 52 12.53 4.55 -1.94
CA PHE A 52 11.97 4.84 -3.26
C PHE A 52 10.80 3.92 -3.62
N ALA A 53 10.97 2.61 -3.39
CA ALA A 53 9.94 1.61 -3.68
C ALA A 53 8.68 1.84 -2.83
N THR A 54 8.84 2.08 -1.53
CA THR A 54 7.71 2.35 -0.63
C THR A 54 7.05 3.68 -0.94
N GLY A 55 7.80 4.76 -1.16
CA GLY A 55 7.25 6.05 -1.55
C GLY A 55 6.46 6.00 -2.85
N THR A 56 6.87 5.14 -3.80
CA THR A 56 6.15 4.94 -5.06
C THR A 56 4.87 4.14 -4.83
N ALA A 57 4.97 3.03 -4.09
CA ALA A 57 3.84 2.16 -3.79
C ALA A 57 2.76 2.86 -2.94
N GLU A 58 3.17 3.70 -1.98
CA GLU A 58 2.28 4.50 -1.13
C GLU A 58 1.53 5.60 -1.88
N ILE A 59 1.91 5.93 -3.12
CA ILE A 59 1.13 6.83 -3.98
C ILE A 59 0.25 6.01 -4.92
N ILE A 60 0.87 5.05 -5.64
CA ILE A 60 0.19 4.34 -6.74
C ILE A 60 -0.89 3.40 -6.20
N LEU A 61 -0.57 2.52 -5.25
CA LEU A 61 -1.52 1.50 -4.76
C LEU A 61 -2.78 2.11 -4.13
N PRO A 62 -2.73 3.14 -3.27
CA PRO A 62 -3.95 3.73 -2.75
C PRO A 62 -4.77 4.45 -3.82
N ILE A 63 -4.15 5.10 -4.82
CA ILE A 63 -4.90 5.69 -5.94
C ILE A 63 -5.64 4.60 -6.72
N LEU A 64 -4.94 3.53 -7.10
CA LEU A 64 -5.55 2.39 -7.80
C LEU A 64 -6.70 1.79 -6.98
N LEU A 65 -6.51 1.61 -5.68
CA LEU A 65 -7.54 1.08 -4.79
C LEU A 65 -8.76 2.02 -4.70
N VAL A 66 -8.55 3.33 -4.62
CA VAL A 66 -9.63 4.33 -4.56
C VAL A 66 -10.45 4.35 -5.85
N LEU A 67 -9.78 4.28 -6.99
CA LEU A 67 -10.43 4.17 -8.30
C LEU A 67 -11.11 2.80 -8.50
N GLY A 68 -10.78 1.82 -7.66
CA GLY A 68 -11.23 0.44 -7.82
C GLY A 68 -10.67 -0.21 -9.08
N LEU A 69 -9.40 0.07 -9.38
CA LEU A 69 -8.63 -0.54 -10.47
C LEU A 69 -7.69 -1.59 -9.90
N ALA A 70 -7.72 -2.79 -10.48
CA ALA A 70 -6.98 -3.96 -10.01
C ALA A 70 -7.14 -4.17 -8.49
N THR A 71 -8.36 -4.02 -7.96
CA THR A 71 -8.66 -3.83 -6.54
C THR A 71 -8.05 -4.92 -5.65
N ARG A 72 -8.11 -6.18 -6.08
CA ARG A 72 -7.52 -7.31 -5.35
C ARG A 72 -5.99 -7.21 -5.30
N LEU A 73 -5.34 -6.82 -6.39
CA LEU A 73 -3.88 -6.64 -6.46
C LEU A 73 -3.44 -5.42 -5.65
N SER A 74 -4.17 -4.30 -5.77
CA SER A 74 -3.91 -3.09 -4.99
C SER A 74 -4.05 -3.35 -3.48
N ALA A 75 -5.08 -4.10 -3.07
CA ALA A 75 -5.26 -4.51 -1.68
C ALA A 75 -4.17 -5.48 -1.21
N LEU A 76 -3.75 -6.43 -2.05
CA LEU A 76 -2.64 -7.35 -1.74
C LEU A 76 -1.32 -6.59 -1.56
N GLY A 77 -1.03 -5.61 -2.41
CA GLY A 77 0.14 -4.75 -2.28
C GLY A 77 0.13 -4.00 -0.94
N LEU A 78 -1.00 -3.37 -0.58
CA LEU A 78 -1.14 -2.65 0.69
C LEU A 78 -1.09 -3.57 1.92
N LEU A 79 -1.57 -4.81 1.81
CA LEU A 79 -1.40 -5.83 2.84
C LEU A 79 0.08 -6.19 3.02
N GLY A 80 0.81 -6.39 1.93
CA GLY A 80 2.25 -6.63 1.96
C GLY A 80 3.02 -5.47 2.61
N MET A 81 2.67 -4.23 2.28
CA MET A 81 3.24 -3.05 2.94
C MET A 81 2.91 -3.01 4.43
N THR A 82 1.66 -3.31 4.80
CA THR A 82 1.24 -3.40 6.21
C THR A 82 2.06 -4.42 6.97
N ALA A 83 2.34 -5.58 6.37
CA ALA A 83 3.18 -6.61 6.98
C ALA A 83 4.61 -6.12 7.21
N VAL A 84 5.22 -5.42 6.24
CA VAL A 84 6.57 -4.84 6.41
C VAL A 84 6.56 -3.75 7.48
N ILE A 85 5.57 -2.85 7.49
CA ILE A 85 5.45 -1.79 8.50
C ILE A 85 5.27 -2.39 9.90
N GLN A 86 4.54 -3.51 10.04
CA GLN A 86 4.41 -4.22 11.32
C GLN A 86 5.76 -4.74 11.83
N LEU A 87 6.69 -5.11 10.95
CA LEU A 87 8.05 -5.48 11.34
C LEU A 87 8.89 -4.27 11.75
N ILE A 88 8.56 -3.07 11.27
CA ILE A 88 9.28 -1.83 11.61
C ILE A 88 8.73 -1.16 12.87
N VAL A 89 7.40 -1.18 13.06
CA VAL A 89 6.71 -0.53 14.18
C VAL A 89 5.79 -1.54 14.88
N PRO A 90 6.33 -2.47 15.70
CA PRO A 90 5.55 -3.58 16.27
C PRO A 90 4.36 -3.14 17.13
N ASP A 91 4.52 -2.02 17.84
CA ASP A 91 3.51 -1.46 18.75
C ASP A 91 2.28 -0.90 18.02
N GLY A 92 2.36 -0.76 16.69
CA GLY A 92 1.25 -0.30 15.85
C GLY A 92 0.14 -1.32 15.61
N TRP A 93 0.29 -2.57 16.08
CA TRP A 93 -0.59 -3.68 15.71
C TRP A 93 -2.09 -3.38 15.95
N ALA A 94 -2.50 -3.17 17.20
CA ALA A 94 -3.91 -3.07 17.56
C ALA A 94 -4.58 -1.81 16.98
N ASN A 95 -3.86 -0.70 16.95
CA ASN A 95 -4.42 0.61 16.63
C ASN A 95 -4.39 0.94 15.13
N PHE A 96 -3.45 0.36 14.37
CA PHE A 96 -3.21 0.74 12.99
C PHE A 96 -3.16 -0.47 12.06
N HIS A 97 -2.24 -1.40 12.29
CA HIS A 97 -1.92 -2.44 11.29
C HIS A 97 -3.01 -3.51 11.19
N LEU A 98 -3.62 -3.89 12.31
CA LEU A 98 -4.70 -4.87 12.32
C LEU A 98 -5.94 -4.35 11.56
N PRO A 99 -6.46 -3.12 11.81
CA PRO A 99 -7.51 -2.54 10.97
C PRO A 99 -7.16 -2.49 9.49
N TRP A 100 -5.94 -2.10 9.13
CA TRP A 100 -5.51 -2.04 7.73
C TRP A 100 -5.49 -3.43 7.09
N ALA A 101 -4.88 -4.40 7.76
CA ALA A 101 -4.80 -5.78 7.30
C ALA A 101 -6.20 -6.40 7.14
N ALA A 102 -7.10 -6.19 8.11
CA ALA A 102 -8.47 -6.69 8.05
C ALA A 102 -9.23 -6.15 6.83
N ILE A 103 -9.13 -4.84 6.56
CA ILE A 103 -9.76 -4.22 5.39
C ILE A 103 -9.12 -4.75 4.09
N ALA A 104 -7.80 -4.86 4.04
CA ALA A 104 -7.11 -5.37 2.85
C ALA A 104 -7.50 -6.82 2.55
N ILE A 105 -7.53 -7.70 3.56
CA ILE A 105 -7.97 -9.10 3.45
C ILE A 105 -9.43 -9.17 3.00
N ALA A 106 -10.31 -8.34 3.56
CA ALA A 106 -11.71 -8.29 3.15
C ALA A 106 -11.85 -7.91 1.66
N LEU A 107 -11.10 -6.92 1.19
CA LEU A 107 -11.10 -6.52 -0.22
C LEU A 107 -10.52 -7.61 -1.14
N ILE A 108 -9.48 -8.32 -0.69
CA ILE A 108 -8.91 -9.45 -1.42
C ILE A 108 -9.93 -10.59 -1.53
N ALA A 109 -10.66 -10.90 -0.46
CA ALA A 109 -11.61 -12.01 -0.44
C ALA A 109 -12.91 -11.69 -1.20
N LEU A 110 -13.53 -10.56 -0.85
CA LEU A 110 -14.85 -10.15 -1.36
C LEU A 110 -14.74 -9.54 -2.76
N GLY A 111 -13.59 -8.99 -3.12
CA GLY A 111 -13.37 -8.36 -4.42
C GLY A 111 -13.90 -6.93 -4.51
N PRO A 112 -13.89 -6.36 -5.74
CA PRO A 112 -14.24 -4.96 -5.97
C PRO A 112 -15.75 -4.70 -5.83
N GLY A 113 -16.11 -3.52 -5.34
CA GLY A 113 -17.52 -3.09 -5.21
C GLY A 113 -18.15 -2.67 -6.55
N LYS A 114 -19.48 -2.49 -6.58
CA LYS A 114 -20.25 -2.11 -7.78
C LYS A 114 -19.86 -0.76 -8.42
N LEU A 115 -19.23 0.12 -7.65
CA LEU A 115 -18.74 1.43 -8.11
C LEU A 115 -17.28 1.42 -8.58
N SER A 116 -16.61 0.27 -8.55
CA SER A 116 -15.22 0.14 -9.00
C SER A 116 -15.11 0.18 -10.52
N LEU A 117 -13.98 0.69 -11.04
CA LEU A 117 -13.64 0.57 -12.46
C LEU A 117 -13.53 -0.90 -12.89
N ASP A 118 -13.02 -1.79 -12.03
CA ASP A 118 -12.97 -3.23 -12.29
C ASP A 118 -14.36 -3.80 -12.64
N HIS A 119 -15.40 -3.41 -11.89
CA HIS A 119 -16.77 -3.87 -12.14
C HIS A 119 -17.32 -3.33 -13.47
N TRP A 120 -17.00 -2.09 -13.81
CA TRP A 120 -17.46 -1.46 -15.06
C TRP A 120 -16.78 -2.07 -16.28
N VAL A 121 -15.47 -2.33 -16.19
CA VAL A 121 -14.71 -3.02 -17.23
C VAL A 121 -15.25 -4.44 -17.44
N HIS A 122 -15.48 -5.19 -16.37
CA HIS A 122 -16.07 -6.53 -16.48
C HIS A 122 -17.43 -6.51 -17.19
N LYS A 123 -18.32 -5.61 -16.76
CA LYS A 123 -19.66 -5.48 -17.36
C LYS A 123 -19.60 -5.08 -18.84
N PHE A 124 -18.69 -4.19 -19.22
CA PHE A 124 -18.49 -3.78 -20.61
C PHE A 124 -18.03 -4.96 -21.47
N LEU A 125 -17.05 -5.73 -20.98
CA LEU A 125 -16.55 -6.92 -21.69
C LEU A 125 -17.62 -8.02 -21.84
N GLU A 126 -18.50 -8.19 -20.86
CA GLU A 126 -19.64 -9.12 -20.95
C GLU A 126 -20.69 -8.64 -21.96
N HIS A 127 -20.94 -7.32 -22.04
CA HIS A 127 -21.91 -6.76 -22.96
C HIS A 127 -21.50 -6.97 -24.43
N ASP A 128 -20.23 -6.75 -24.76
CA ASP A 128 -19.66 -6.95 -26.10
C ASP A 128 -19.66 -8.43 -26.56
N GLN A 129 -19.86 -9.38 -25.63
CA GLN A 129 -19.87 -10.82 -25.92
C GLN A 129 -21.28 -11.40 -26.14
N THR A 130 -22.34 -10.61 -26.02
CA THR A 130 -23.72 -11.06 -26.28
C THR A 130 -24.02 -10.99 -27.78
N PRO A 131 -24.18 -12.12 -28.51
CA PRO A 131 -24.57 -12.08 -29.92
C PRO A 131 -26.02 -11.59 -30.05
N ALA A 132 -26.27 -10.76 -31.08
CA ALA A 132 -27.59 -10.30 -31.50
C ALA A 132 -28.49 -11.44 -32.02
#